data_AF-A0A7C5N000-F1
#
_entry.id   AF-A0A7C5N000-F1
#
_cell.length_a   1.000
_cell.length_b   1.000
_cell.length_c   1.000
_cell.angle_alpha   90.00
_cell.angle_beta   90.00
_cell.angle_gamma   90.00
#
_symmetry.space_group_name_H-M   'P 1'
#
loop_
_entity.id
_entity.type
_entity.pdbx_description
1 polymer ?
#
loop_
_entity_poly.entity_id
_entity_poly.type
_entity_poly.pdbx_seq_one_letter_code
_entity_poly.pdbx_strand_id
1 'polypeptide(L)'
;MKIGEPFDERLPWIRRLHDLDEARGVGAPAPRIEALRAGGRALGDGLRAGARVRAVKTLPVSPLIYPTRFAFNGVVPLPWPYVVMMHRCLLVQLDTEHGIKNILFNPTDPDASQRGTPFFRNLTASMSGLGPIADNVIKRGNRPLDEQLADVGLSASDIDVLAFDHFHTQDLRPLLGTGNGHAGRFPNALLLAPEDEWEQWDDLHPMQRAWFVADGRDGVPTDRVVLTDHDAVL
;
A
#
# COMPACT_ATOMS: atom_id res chain seq x y z
N MET A 1 17.99 9.99 13.97
CA MET A 1 16.86 10.28 13.09
C MET A 1 16.70 11.78 13.01
N LYS A 2 16.71 12.32 11.79
CA LYS A 2 16.49 13.71 11.43
C LYS A 2 15.00 13.90 11.12
N ILE A 3 14.20 14.09 12.17
CA ILE A 3 12.73 14.20 12.07
C ILE A 3 12.36 15.67 11.82
N GLY A 4 11.62 15.92 10.74
CA GLY A 4 11.13 17.23 10.32
C GLY A 4 9.68 17.50 10.74
N GLU A 5 9.04 18.47 10.10
CA GLU A 5 7.65 18.84 10.38
C GLU A 5 6.65 17.76 9.94
N PRO A 6 5.43 17.75 10.51
CA PRO A 6 4.34 16.90 10.04
C PRO A 6 3.99 17.10 8.56
N PHE A 7 3.42 16.07 7.90
CA PHE A 7 2.85 16.23 6.56
C PHE A 7 1.54 17.00 6.53
N ASP A 8 0.77 16.92 7.60
CA ASP A 8 -0.53 17.55 7.70
C ASP A 8 -0.86 17.78 9.17
N GLU A 9 -1.48 18.91 9.49
CA GLU A 9 -1.86 19.27 10.87
C GLU A 9 -2.84 18.25 11.48
N ARG A 10 -3.58 17.51 10.66
CA ARG A 10 -4.50 16.44 11.08
C ARG A 10 -3.77 15.16 11.47
N LEU A 11 -2.53 14.99 11.00
CA LEU A 11 -1.67 13.83 11.27
C LEU A 11 -0.32 14.29 11.87
N PRO A 12 -0.31 14.98 13.03
CA PRO A 12 0.91 15.59 13.59
C PRO A 12 1.99 14.58 13.99
N TRP A 13 1.60 13.31 14.11
CA TRP A 13 2.46 12.17 14.44
C TRP A 13 3.07 11.50 13.19
N ILE A 14 2.65 11.87 11.97
CA ILE A 14 3.30 11.43 10.72
C ILE A 14 4.19 12.56 10.23
N ARG A 15 5.50 12.35 10.32
CA ARG A 15 6.49 13.41 10.15
C ARG A 15 7.50 13.10 9.05
N ARG A 16 8.05 14.16 8.45
CA ARG A 16 9.14 14.03 7.48
C ARG A 16 10.37 13.42 8.12
N LEU A 17 11.08 12.61 7.36
CA LEU A 17 12.33 11.99 7.73
C LEU A 17 13.41 12.38 6.71
N HIS A 18 14.49 12.99 7.19
CA HIS A 18 15.53 13.59 6.34
C HIS A 18 16.86 12.84 6.38
N ASP A 19 16.92 11.65 7.01
CA ASP A 19 18.17 10.90 7.23
C ASP A 19 18.88 10.51 5.92
N LEU A 20 18.16 10.42 4.79
CA LEU A 20 18.70 10.00 3.50
C LEU A 20 18.84 11.13 2.48
N ASP A 21 18.41 12.36 2.78
CA ASP A 21 18.32 13.44 1.78
C ASP A 21 19.71 13.88 1.29
N GLU A 22 20.64 14.08 2.22
CA GLU A 22 22.05 14.39 1.89
C GLU A 22 22.66 13.30 1.01
N ALA A 23 22.39 12.03 1.32
CA ALA A 23 22.89 10.90 0.56
C ALA A 23 22.30 10.87 -0.86
N ARG A 24 20.99 11.12 -1.02
CA ARG A 24 20.32 11.23 -2.33
C ARG A 24 20.86 12.39 -3.16
N GLY A 25 21.23 13.50 -2.52
CA GLY A 25 21.79 14.69 -3.16
C GLY A 25 23.20 14.52 -3.73
N VAL A 26 23.92 13.44 -3.40
CA VAL A 26 25.28 13.19 -3.92
C VAL A 26 25.24 12.98 -5.43
N GLY A 27 25.87 13.83 -6.23
CA GLY A 27 25.77 13.78 -7.69
C GLY A 27 26.36 12.50 -8.33
N ALA A 28 27.50 12.03 -7.84
CA ALA A 28 28.21 10.89 -8.42
C ALA A 28 27.61 9.53 -7.97
N PRO A 29 27.32 8.57 -8.89
CA PRO A 29 26.63 7.33 -8.55
C PRO A 29 27.32 6.46 -7.49
N ALA A 30 28.63 6.24 -7.61
CA ALA A 30 29.35 5.38 -6.66
C ALA A 30 29.42 6.00 -5.24
N PRO A 31 29.83 7.27 -5.07
CA PRO A 31 29.74 7.96 -3.77
C PRO A 31 28.32 8.01 -3.20
N ARG A 32 27.29 8.20 -4.04
CA ARG A 32 25.88 8.19 -3.63
C ARG A 32 25.50 6.86 -2.99
N ILE A 33 25.85 5.74 -3.62
CA ILE A 33 25.54 4.41 -3.08
C ILE A 33 26.22 4.18 -1.73
N GLU A 34 27.48 4.60 -1.57
CA GLU A 34 28.18 4.46 -0.28
C GLU A 34 27.55 5.34 0.81
N ALA A 35 27.17 6.58 0.48
CA ALA A 35 26.44 7.47 1.38
C ALA A 35 25.07 6.89 1.78
N LEU A 36 24.31 6.35 0.83
CA LEU A 36 23.01 5.71 1.09
C LEU A 36 23.16 4.47 1.97
N ARG A 37 24.20 3.66 1.76
CA ARG A 37 24.49 2.49 2.61
C ARG A 37 24.82 2.90 4.05
N ALA A 38 25.63 3.93 4.22
CA ALA A 38 25.98 4.46 5.54
C ALA A 38 24.75 5.07 6.24
N GLY A 39 24.03 5.96 5.55
CA GLY A 39 22.82 6.60 6.04
C GLY A 39 21.71 5.59 6.37
N GLY A 40 21.48 4.60 5.51
CA GLY A 40 20.49 3.54 5.74
C GLY A 40 20.82 2.66 6.94
N ARG A 41 22.10 2.37 7.22
CA ARG A 41 22.50 1.68 8.45
C ARG A 41 22.21 2.53 9.69
N ALA A 42 22.63 3.79 9.67
CA ALA A 42 22.41 4.70 10.80
C ALA A 42 20.91 4.92 11.06
N LEU A 43 20.11 5.08 10.01
CA LEU A 43 18.65 5.16 10.13
C LEU A 43 18.07 3.87 10.71
N GLY A 44 18.49 2.71 10.19
CA GLY A 44 18.04 1.42 10.70
C GLY A 44 18.36 1.21 12.19
N ASP A 45 19.53 1.66 12.64
CA ASP A 45 19.91 1.63 14.06
C ASP A 45 19.05 2.57 14.89
N GLY A 46 18.78 3.79 14.37
CA GLY A 46 17.86 4.74 14.98
C GLY A 46 16.44 4.19 15.14
N LEU A 47 15.88 3.56 14.10
CA LEU A 47 14.55 2.95 14.14
C LEU A 47 14.48 1.78 15.13
N ARG A 48 15.54 0.96 15.23
CA ARG A 48 15.57 -0.17 16.19
C ARG A 48 15.69 0.28 17.64
N ALA A 49 16.39 1.39 17.88
CA ALA A 49 16.56 1.99 19.20
C ALA A 49 15.36 2.87 19.61
N GLY A 50 14.55 3.30 18.65
CA GLY A 50 13.40 4.18 18.84
C GLY A 50 12.19 3.52 19.49
N ALA A 51 11.10 4.30 19.57
CA ALA A 51 9.82 3.85 20.08
C ALA A 51 9.28 2.66 19.30
N ARG A 52 8.49 1.82 19.97
CA ARG A 52 7.80 0.69 19.37
C ARG A 52 6.34 1.03 19.17
N VAL A 53 5.80 0.58 18.06
CA VAL A 53 4.35 0.57 17.84
C VAL A 53 3.67 -0.26 18.92
N ARG A 54 2.43 0.10 19.28
CA ARG A 54 1.65 -0.61 20.29
C ARG A 54 1.36 -2.05 19.86
N ALA A 55 0.95 -2.22 18.60
CA ALA A 55 0.63 -3.53 18.04
C ALA A 55 0.76 -3.53 16.52
N VAL A 56 1.02 -4.73 15.97
CA VAL A 56 0.90 -5.02 14.55
C VAL A 56 0.10 -6.30 14.39
N LYS A 57 -0.91 -6.28 13.53
CA LYS A 57 -1.66 -7.47 13.13
C LYS A 57 -1.71 -7.57 11.62
N THR A 58 -1.40 -8.74 11.10
CA THR A 58 -1.50 -9.05 9.67
C THR A 58 -2.89 -9.60 9.35
N LEU A 59 -3.56 -8.98 8.39
CA LEU A 59 -4.90 -9.34 7.93
C LEU A 59 -4.80 -9.90 6.50
N PRO A 60 -5.11 -11.18 6.26
CA PRO A 60 -5.10 -11.74 4.90
C PRO A 60 -6.17 -11.08 4.03
N VAL A 61 -5.82 -10.69 2.81
CA VAL A 61 -6.74 -10.01 1.87
C VAL A 61 -7.17 -10.99 0.78
N SER A 62 -6.25 -11.40 -0.09
CA SER A 62 -6.59 -12.30 -1.20
C SER A 62 -5.40 -13.15 -1.62
N PRO A 63 -5.63 -14.40 -2.00
CA PRO A 63 -4.65 -15.15 -2.78
C PRO A 63 -4.59 -14.59 -4.20
N LEU A 64 -3.38 -14.59 -4.77
CA LEU A 64 -3.12 -14.16 -6.14
C LEU A 64 -2.29 -15.23 -6.86
N ILE A 65 -2.69 -15.54 -8.10
CA ILE A 65 -1.86 -16.32 -9.03
C ILE A 65 -0.93 -15.34 -9.75
N TYR A 66 0.37 -15.63 -9.76
CA TYR A 66 1.36 -14.74 -10.35
C TYR A 66 2.37 -15.51 -11.22
N PRO A 67 2.70 -15.04 -12.43
CA PRO A 67 3.65 -15.74 -13.31
C PRO A 67 5.03 -15.89 -12.69
N THR A 68 5.60 -17.10 -12.74
CA THR A 68 6.94 -17.40 -12.20
C THR A 68 8.03 -16.57 -12.86
N ARG A 69 7.86 -16.26 -14.15
CA ARG A 69 8.76 -15.38 -14.90
C ARG A 69 8.90 -14.01 -14.24
N PHE A 70 7.81 -13.42 -13.75
CA PHE A 70 7.85 -12.14 -13.06
C PHE A 70 8.30 -12.32 -11.60
N ALA A 71 7.81 -13.35 -10.90
CA ALA A 71 8.17 -13.64 -9.51
C ALA A 71 9.68 -13.81 -9.30
N PHE A 72 10.35 -14.44 -10.26
CA PHE A 72 11.77 -14.83 -10.15
C PHE A 72 12.64 -14.19 -11.23
N ASN A 73 12.15 -13.14 -11.90
CA ASN A 73 12.87 -12.45 -12.97
C ASN A 73 13.44 -13.40 -14.05
N GLY A 74 12.71 -14.46 -14.38
CA GLY A 74 13.08 -15.48 -15.36
C GLY A 74 14.19 -16.45 -14.94
N VAL A 75 14.72 -16.35 -13.71
CA VAL A 75 15.88 -17.14 -13.26
C VAL A 75 15.49 -18.56 -12.82
N VAL A 76 14.27 -18.75 -12.31
CA VAL A 76 13.83 -20.02 -11.75
C VAL A 76 12.88 -20.73 -12.72
N PRO A 77 13.30 -21.83 -13.37
CA PRO A 77 12.42 -22.64 -14.19
C PRO A 77 11.55 -23.51 -13.28
N LEU A 78 10.23 -23.40 -13.41
CA LEU A 78 9.27 -24.23 -12.68
C LEU A 78 8.35 -24.95 -13.69
N PRO A 79 8.02 -26.23 -13.45
CA PRO A 79 7.12 -26.99 -14.32
C PRO A 79 5.70 -26.41 -14.32
N TRP A 80 5.31 -25.76 -13.22
CA TRP A 80 4.10 -24.96 -13.12
C TRP A 80 4.45 -23.49 -13.32
N PRO A 81 3.90 -22.78 -14.34
CA PRO A 81 4.35 -21.43 -14.71
C PRO A 81 3.78 -20.32 -13.80
N TYR A 82 3.24 -20.68 -12.63
CA TYR A 82 2.69 -19.73 -11.67
C TYR A 82 3.15 -20.01 -10.23
N VAL A 83 3.14 -18.98 -9.40
CA VAL A 83 3.17 -19.08 -7.94
C VAL A 83 1.86 -18.56 -7.37
N VAL A 84 1.49 -19.04 -6.19
CA VAL A 84 0.39 -18.46 -5.42
C VAL A 84 0.98 -17.57 -4.33
N MET A 85 0.64 -16.29 -4.37
CA MET A 85 1.00 -15.30 -3.36
C MET A 85 -0.22 -14.96 -2.51
N MET A 86 -0.01 -14.42 -1.32
CA MET A 86 -1.09 -13.96 -0.44
C MET A 86 -0.87 -12.48 -0.16
N HIS A 87 -1.77 -11.65 -0.71
CA HIS A 87 -1.85 -10.24 -0.38
C HIS A 87 -2.33 -10.06 1.06
N ARG A 88 -1.72 -9.11 1.77
CA ARG A 88 -1.96 -8.90 3.20
C ARG A 88 -2.01 -7.40 3.48
N CYS A 89 -2.96 -7.02 4.31
CA CYS A 89 -3.01 -5.73 4.94
C CYS A 89 -2.34 -5.81 6.32
N LEU A 90 -1.71 -4.73 6.78
CA LEU A 90 -1.22 -4.63 8.15
C LEU A 90 -2.06 -3.61 8.91
N LEU A 91 -2.67 -4.02 10.01
CA LEU A 91 -3.17 -3.13 11.05
C LEU A 91 -2.00 -2.77 11.97
N VAL A 92 -1.66 -1.48 12.05
CA VAL A 92 -0.64 -0.94 12.95
C VAL A 92 -1.32 -0.01 13.93
N GLN A 93 -1.04 -0.19 15.22
CA GLN A 93 -1.54 0.69 16.28
C GLN A 93 -0.40 1.49 16.90
N LEU A 94 -0.60 2.79 17.06
CA LEU A 94 0.37 3.71 17.65
C LEU A 94 -0.18 4.34 18.92
N ASP A 95 0.68 4.55 19.90
CA ASP A 95 0.39 5.46 21.02
C ASP A 95 0.85 6.86 20.62
N THR A 96 -0.08 7.80 20.53
CA THR A 96 0.20 9.21 20.23
C THR A 96 -0.27 10.11 21.37
N GLU A 97 0.15 11.37 21.37
CA GLU A 97 -0.36 12.39 22.30
C GLU A 97 -1.88 12.61 22.16
N HIS A 98 -2.45 12.21 21.02
CA HIS A 98 -3.88 12.29 20.70
C HIS A 98 -4.63 10.96 20.93
N GLY A 99 -4.02 10.03 21.66
CA GLY A 99 -4.56 8.70 21.92
C GLY A 99 -4.06 7.63 20.95
N ILE A 100 -4.73 6.48 20.94
CA ILE A 100 -4.38 5.35 20.07
C ILE A 100 -4.80 5.66 18.64
N LYS A 101 -3.90 5.44 17.68
CA LYS A 101 -4.15 5.60 16.25
C LYS A 101 -4.04 4.29 15.50
N ASN A 102 -5.01 4.00 14.64
CA ASN A 102 -5.12 2.77 13.87
C ASN A 102 -4.85 3.04 12.38
N ILE A 103 -3.86 2.35 11.84
CA ILE A 103 -3.42 2.50 10.45
C ILE A 103 -3.58 1.17 9.74
N LEU A 104 -4.16 1.22 8.55
CA LEU A 104 -4.14 0.08 7.63
C LEU A 104 -3.13 0.34 6.52
N PHE A 105 -2.10 -0.52 6.43
CA PHE A 105 -1.18 -0.56 5.30
C PHE A 105 -1.66 -1.56 4.27
N ASN A 106 -1.66 -1.15 3.01
CA ASN A 106 -2.13 -1.92 1.85
C ASN A 106 -3.54 -2.54 2.05
N PRO A 107 -4.58 -1.77 2.44
CA PRO A 107 -5.95 -2.25 2.58
C PRO A 107 -6.69 -2.41 1.24
N THR A 108 -6.06 -3.11 0.28
CA THR A 108 -6.63 -3.31 -1.07
C THR A 108 -8.03 -3.90 -1.02
N ASP A 109 -8.96 -3.33 -1.79
CA ASP A 109 -10.23 -3.97 -2.09
C ASP A 109 -9.99 -5.07 -3.14
N PRO A 110 -10.10 -6.37 -2.77
CA PRO A 110 -9.69 -7.45 -3.66
C PRO A 110 -10.57 -7.53 -4.91
N ASP A 111 -11.85 -7.22 -4.77
CA ASP A 111 -12.84 -7.27 -5.84
C ASP A 111 -12.61 -6.15 -6.86
N ALA A 112 -12.43 -4.92 -6.40
CA ALA A 112 -12.13 -3.78 -7.25
C ALA A 112 -10.76 -3.93 -7.92
N SER A 113 -9.75 -4.39 -7.17
CA SER A 113 -8.42 -4.72 -7.70
C SER A 113 -8.51 -5.74 -8.84
N GLN A 114 -9.20 -6.87 -8.62
CA GLN A 114 -9.32 -7.93 -9.62
C GLN A 114 -10.08 -7.49 -10.88
N ARG A 115 -11.17 -6.71 -10.72
CA ARG A 115 -11.97 -6.24 -11.86
C ARG A 115 -11.31 -5.09 -12.63
N GLY A 116 -10.69 -4.16 -11.91
CA GLY A 116 -10.16 -2.91 -12.47
C GLY A 116 -8.77 -3.04 -13.10
N THR A 117 -7.93 -3.96 -12.60
CA THR A 117 -6.53 -4.05 -13.03
C THR A 117 -6.40 -4.77 -14.38
N PRO A 118 -5.83 -4.13 -15.43
CA PRO A 118 -5.67 -4.76 -16.74
C PRO A 118 -4.85 -6.07 -16.70
N PHE A 119 -3.81 -6.12 -15.87
CA PHE A 119 -2.99 -7.32 -15.70
C PHE A 119 -3.82 -8.54 -15.27
N PHE A 120 -4.68 -8.42 -14.25
CA PHE A 120 -5.49 -9.53 -13.76
C PHE A 120 -6.53 -9.98 -14.78
N ARG A 121 -7.12 -9.04 -15.53
CA ARG A 121 -8.02 -9.36 -16.63
C ARG A 121 -7.31 -10.18 -17.72
N ASN A 122 -6.14 -9.74 -18.14
CA ASN A 122 -5.33 -10.44 -19.16
C ASN A 122 -4.87 -11.81 -18.66
N LEU A 123 -4.44 -11.89 -17.40
CA LEU A 123 -4.02 -13.14 -16.77
C LEU A 123 -5.19 -14.14 -16.73
N THR A 124 -6.36 -13.73 -16.24
CA THR A 124 -7.56 -14.57 -16.18
C THR A 124 -7.97 -15.07 -17.57
N ALA A 125 -7.94 -14.19 -18.59
CA ALA A 125 -8.22 -14.58 -19.97
C ALA A 125 -7.22 -15.64 -20.50
N SER A 126 -5.92 -15.47 -20.19
CA SER A 126 -4.87 -16.43 -20.58
C SER A 126 -5.01 -17.80 -19.89
N MET A 127 -5.67 -17.84 -18.72
CA MET A 127 -5.88 -19.04 -17.91
C MET A 127 -7.24 -19.73 -18.17
N SER A 128 -8.01 -19.28 -19.16
CA SER A 128 -9.35 -19.79 -19.47
C SER A 128 -9.43 -21.30 -19.74
N GLY A 129 -8.30 -21.98 -20.04
CA GLY A 129 -8.19 -23.44 -20.14
C GLY A 129 -7.85 -24.19 -18.83
N LEU A 130 -7.50 -23.49 -17.75
CA LEU A 130 -7.16 -24.02 -16.41
C LEU A 130 -8.27 -23.72 -15.36
N GLY A 131 -9.44 -23.28 -15.86
CA GLY A 131 -10.52 -22.62 -15.13
C GLY A 131 -10.85 -23.17 -13.74
N PRO A 132 -11.04 -24.49 -13.53
CA PRO A 132 -11.48 -25.00 -12.23
C PRO A 132 -10.47 -24.80 -11.09
N ILE A 133 -9.17 -24.83 -11.38
CA ILE A 133 -8.11 -24.71 -10.35
C ILE A 133 -7.87 -23.23 -10.02
N ALA A 134 -7.78 -22.39 -11.05
CA ALA A 134 -7.60 -20.96 -10.89
C ALA A 134 -8.80 -20.33 -10.17
N ASP A 135 -10.02 -20.69 -10.58
CA ASP A 135 -11.25 -20.23 -9.94
C ASP A 135 -11.32 -20.64 -8.48
N ASN A 136 -10.90 -21.84 -8.11
CA ASN A 136 -11.02 -22.34 -6.74
C ASN A 136 -9.97 -21.72 -5.79
N VAL A 137 -8.83 -21.26 -6.32
CA VAL A 137 -7.87 -20.45 -5.55
C VAL A 137 -8.39 -19.03 -5.38
N ILE A 138 -8.89 -18.41 -6.45
CA ILE A 138 -9.36 -17.03 -6.47
C ILE A 138 -10.66 -16.86 -5.67
N LYS A 139 -11.60 -17.82 -5.75
CA LYS A 139 -12.88 -17.80 -5.02
C LYS A 139 -12.73 -18.05 -3.51
N ARG A 140 -11.57 -18.51 -3.04
CA ARG A 140 -11.24 -18.56 -1.60
C ARG A 140 -10.78 -17.19 -1.12
N GLY A 141 -11.59 -16.16 -1.40
CA GLY A 141 -11.39 -14.83 -0.82
C GLY A 141 -11.38 -14.91 0.71
N ASN A 142 -10.56 -14.08 1.35
CA ASN A 142 -10.66 -13.92 2.79
C ASN A 142 -11.89 -13.06 3.12
N ARG A 143 -12.31 -13.08 4.38
CA ARG A 143 -13.36 -12.18 4.86
C ARG A 143 -12.99 -10.72 4.58
N PRO A 144 -13.98 -9.84 4.33
CA PRO A 144 -13.76 -8.40 4.25
C PRO A 144 -12.94 -7.86 5.43
N LEU A 145 -12.12 -6.82 5.20
CA LEU A 145 -11.22 -6.30 6.22
C LEU A 145 -11.97 -5.78 7.46
N ASP A 146 -13.14 -5.18 7.28
CA ASP A 146 -14.03 -4.71 8.35
C ASP A 146 -14.56 -5.85 9.23
N GLU A 147 -14.86 -7.01 8.65
CA GLU A 147 -15.17 -8.21 9.44
C GLU A 147 -13.96 -8.72 10.23
N GLN A 148 -12.76 -8.67 9.65
CA GLN A 148 -11.54 -9.08 10.34
C GLN A 148 -11.13 -8.10 11.45
N LEU A 149 -11.44 -6.81 11.28
CA LEU A 149 -11.27 -5.78 12.31
C LEU A 149 -12.21 -6.03 13.50
N ALA A 150 -13.44 -6.47 13.25
CA ALA A 150 -14.40 -6.79 14.31
C ALA A 150 -13.88 -7.89 15.25
N ASP A 151 -13.11 -8.86 14.74
CA ASP A 151 -12.49 -9.91 15.57
C ASP A 151 -11.48 -9.36 16.61
N VAL A 152 -10.99 -8.13 16.40
CA VAL A 152 -10.10 -7.44 17.35
C VAL A 152 -10.77 -6.25 18.03
N GLY A 153 -12.10 -6.16 17.95
CA GLY A 153 -12.88 -5.13 18.60
C GLY A 153 -12.77 -3.75 17.94
N LEU A 154 -12.41 -3.70 16.65
CA LEU A 154 -12.39 -2.47 15.86
C LEU A 154 -13.48 -2.50 14.79
N SER A 155 -14.05 -1.35 14.50
CA SER A 155 -14.92 -1.10 13.35
C SER A 155 -14.15 -0.35 12.25
N ALA A 156 -14.73 -0.28 11.05
CA ALA A 156 -14.12 0.48 9.96
C ALA A 156 -14.02 2.00 10.25
N SER A 157 -14.88 2.51 11.13
CA SER A 157 -14.85 3.91 11.59
C SER A 157 -13.72 4.19 12.58
N ASP A 158 -13.11 3.16 13.17
CA ASP A 158 -11.98 3.32 14.10
C ASP A 158 -10.63 3.46 13.37
N ILE A 159 -10.61 3.33 12.04
CA ILE A 159 -9.40 3.49 11.24
C ILE A 159 -9.13 4.96 10.95
N ASP A 160 -7.96 5.44 11.38
CA ASP A 160 -7.53 6.83 11.22
C ASP A 160 -6.83 7.06 9.87
N VAL A 161 -6.04 6.09 9.40
CA VAL A 161 -5.21 6.24 8.19
C VAL A 161 -5.22 4.98 7.34
N LEU A 162 -5.39 5.16 6.02
CA LEU A 162 -5.04 4.17 5.02
C LEU A 162 -3.72 4.59 4.38
N ALA A 163 -2.76 3.68 4.29
CA ALA A 163 -1.47 3.91 3.65
C ALA A 163 -1.21 2.83 2.60
N PHE A 164 -0.57 3.23 1.51
CA PHE A 164 -0.09 2.32 0.48
C PHE A 164 1.39 2.53 0.26
N ASP A 165 2.12 1.44 0.00
CA ASP A 165 3.50 1.54 -0.48
C ASP A 165 3.57 2.08 -1.92
N HIS A 166 2.56 1.78 -2.75
CA HIS A 166 2.34 2.27 -4.11
C HIS A 166 0.92 1.94 -4.57
N PHE A 167 0.47 2.48 -5.72
CA PHE A 167 -0.92 2.34 -6.17
C PHE A 167 -1.19 1.22 -7.18
N HIS A 168 -0.27 0.26 -7.34
CA HIS A 168 -0.54 -0.90 -8.20
C HIS A 168 -1.76 -1.66 -7.69
N THR A 169 -2.69 -1.87 -8.61
CA THR A 169 -3.91 -2.64 -8.45
C THR A 169 -4.89 -2.05 -7.44
N GLN A 170 -4.67 -0.80 -7.03
CA GLN A 170 -5.48 -0.12 -6.03
C GLN A 170 -6.64 0.63 -6.69
N ASP A 171 -7.84 0.43 -6.13
CA ASP A 171 -9.01 1.26 -6.37
C ASP A 171 -9.41 1.87 -5.02
N LEU A 172 -9.27 3.18 -4.91
CA LEU A 172 -9.46 3.94 -3.69
C LEU A 172 -10.95 4.24 -3.43
N ARG A 173 -11.79 4.18 -4.47
CA ARG A 173 -13.21 4.58 -4.40
C ARG A 173 -14.02 3.72 -3.42
N PRO A 174 -13.90 2.38 -3.38
CA PRO A 174 -14.62 1.59 -2.38
C PRO A 174 -14.11 1.83 -0.94
N LEU A 175 -12.87 2.30 -0.78
CA LEU A 175 -12.23 2.47 0.52
C LEU A 175 -12.58 3.83 1.14
N LEU A 176 -12.44 4.90 0.35
CA LEU A 176 -12.59 6.30 0.77
C LEU A 176 -13.92 6.94 0.34
N GLY A 177 -14.65 6.28 -0.55
CA GLY A 177 -15.87 6.82 -1.14
C GLY A 177 -15.57 7.80 -2.27
N THR A 178 -16.64 8.37 -2.82
CA THR A 178 -16.55 9.40 -3.86
C THR A 178 -17.50 10.55 -3.56
N GLY A 179 -17.14 11.76 -4.01
CA GLY A 179 -17.90 13.00 -3.76
C GLY A 179 -19.33 13.03 -4.34
N ASN A 180 -19.72 12.04 -5.13
CA ASN A 180 -21.07 11.86 -5.68
C ASN A 180 -22.00 11.02 -4.78
N GLY A 181 -21.61 10.76 -3.52
CA GLY A 181 -22.46 10.09 -2.52
C GLY A 181 -22.18 8.59 -2.35
N HIS A 182 -21.17 8.03 -2.99
CA HIS A 182 -20.69 6.68 -2.65
C HIS A 182 -19.94 6.73 -1.32
N ALA A 183 -20.49 6.11 -0.29
CA ALA A 183 -19.83 6.01 1.01
C ALA A 183 -18.65 5.02 0.94
N GLY A 184 -17.49 5.45 1.42
CA GLY A 184 -16.32 4.59 1.54
C GLY A 184 -16.44 3.62 2.70
N ARG A 185 -15.81 2.45 2.59
CA ARG A 185 -15.74 1.43 3.65
C ARG A 185 -15.13 1.99 4.94
N PHE A 186 -14.13 2.86 4.85
CA PHE A 186 -13.46 3.46 6.01
C PHE A 186 -13.83 4.94 6.10
N PRO A 187 -14.94 5.32 6.77
CA PRO A 187 -15.53 6.65 6.64
C PRO A 187 -14.71 7.77 7.30
N ASN A 188 -13.87 7.46 8.29
CA ASN A 188 -13.08 8.44 9.03
C ASN A 188 -11.61 8.53 8.59
N ALA A 189 -11.14 7.55 7.81
CA ALA A 189 -9.72 7.44 7.51
C ALA A 189 -9.23 8.54 6.55
N LEU A 190 -8.04 9.08 6.80
CA LEU A 190 -7.29 9.84 5.79
C LEU A 190 -6.44 8.88 4.95
N LEU A 191 -6.24 9.20 3.69
CA LEU A 191 -5.27 8.52 2.82
C LEU A 191 -3.91 9.18 2.98
N LEU A 192 -2.89 8.43 3.37
CA LEU A 192 -1.50 8.82 3.25
C LEU A 192 -0.94 8.23 1.96
N ALA A 193 -0.47 9.09 1.05
CA ALA A 193 -0.02 8.68 -0.28
C ALA A 193 1.25 9.41 -0.72
N PRO A 194 2.21 8.73 -1.39
CA PRO A 194 3.29 9.42 -2.08
C PRO A 194 2.73 10.38 -3.13
N GLU A 195 3.20 11.63 -3.11
CA GLU A 195 2.78 12.67 -4.07
C GLU A 195 3.00 12.21 -5.51
N ASP A 196 4.19 11.68 -5.80
CA ASP A 196 4.55 11.17 -7.11
C ASP A 196 3.60 10.07 -7.62
N GLU A 197 3.15 9.17 -6.74
CA GLU A 197 2.20 8.10 -7.11
C GLU A 197 0.79 8.65 -7.35
N TRP A 198 0.40 9.67 -6.60
CA TRP A 198 -0.91 10.33 -6.74
C TRP A 198 -1.01 11.13 -8.05
N GLU A 199 0.04 11.89 -8.38
CA GLU A 199 0.08 12.75 -9.56
C GLU A 199 0.22 11.95 -10.86
N GLN A 200 1.00 10.88 -10.87
CA GLN A 200 1.23 10.05 -12.07
C GLN A 200 -0.01 9.31 -12.56
N TRP A 201 -1.08 9.22 -11.76
CA TRP A 201 -2.30 8.50 -12.13
C TRP A 201 -2.91 9.00 -13.45
N ASP A 202 -2.78 10.30 -13.76
CA ASP A 202 -3.32 10.92 -14.99
C ASP A 202 -2.47 10.64 -16.24
N ASP A 203 -1.16 10.40 -16.07
CA ASP A 203 -0.23 10.12 -17.18
C ASP A 203 0.74 9.00 -16.82
N LEU A 204 0.18 7.81 -16.64
CA LEU A 204 0.95 6.64 -16.28
C LEU A 204 1.91 6.24 -17.39
N HIS A 205 3.18 6.04 -17.01
CA HIS A 205 4.18 5.42 -17.86
C HIS A 205 3.64 4.11 -18.48
N PRO A 206 3.94 3.78 -19.75
CA PRO A 206 3.37 2.60 -20.42
C PRO A 206 3.53 1.28 -19.66
N MET A 207 4.62 1.12 -18.91
CA MET A 207 4.86 -0.07 -18.07
C MET A 207 3.97 -0.13 -16.82
N GLN A 208 3.51 1.02 -16.32
CA GLN A 208 2.65 1.14 -15.14
C GLN A 208 1.18 0.89 -15.48
N ARG A 209 0.73 1.25 -16.69
CA ARG A 209 -0.67 1.12 -17.13
C ARG A 209 -1.27 -0.28 -17.00
N ALA A 210 -0.45 -1.33 -17.07
CA ALA A 210 -0.94 -2.70 -16.88
C ALA A 210 -1.36 -2.99 -15.43
N TRP A 211 -0.81 -2.24 -14.47
CA TRP A 211 -0.94 -2.48 -13.04
C TRP A 211 -1.89 -1.51 -12.34
N PHE A 212 -2.20 -0.37 -12.93
CA PHE A 212 -3.12 0.59 -12.31
C PHE A 212 -4.58 0.34 -12.70
N VAL A 213 -5.47 0.61 -11.76
CA VAL A 213 -6.89 0.83 -12.06
C VAL A 213 -7.01 2.26 -12.56
N ALA A 214 -7.25 2.45 -13.85
CA ALA A 214 -7.13 3.76 -14.51
C ALA A 214 -7.98 4.86 -13.85
N ASP A 215 -9.19 4.52 -13.43
CA ASP A 215 -10.16 5.40 -12.76
C ASP A 215 -10.19 5.21 -11.24
N GLY A 216 -9.17 4.54 -10.67
CA GLY A 216 -9.17 4.08 -9.28
C GLY A 216 -9.12 5.20 -8.23
N ARG A 217 -8.84 6.44 -8.62
CA ARG A 217 -8.90 7.62 -7.73
C ARG A 217 -10.04 8.60 -8.08
N ASP A 218 -10.82 8.30 -9.12
CA ASP A 218 -11.80 9.25 -9.65
C ASP A 218 -12.86 9.62 -8.61
N GLY A 219 -12.99 10.91 -8.35
CA GLY A 219 -13.98 11.45 -7.41
C GLY A 219 -13.66 11.19 -5.94
N VAL A 220 -12.50 10.61 -5.59
CA VAL A 220 -12.05 10.52 -4.20
C VAL A 220 -11.92 11.94 -3.61
N PRO A 221 -12.50 12.22 -2.43
CA PRO A 221 -12.44 13.56 -1.84
C PRO A 221 -10.99 13.96 -1.54
N THR A 222 -10.51 15.05 -2.15
CA THR A 222 -9.11 15.51 -2.02
C THR A 222 -8.80 16.00 -0.62
N ASP A 223 -9.81 16.50 0.10
CA ASP A 223 -9.71 16.82 1.52
C ASP A 223 -9.48 15.59 2.39
N ARG A 224 -9.61 14.35 1.89
CA ARG A 224 -9.25 13.13 2.61
C ARG A 224 -7.85 12.61 2.28
N VAL A 225 -7.09 13.32 1.46
CA VAL A 225 -5.76 12.89 0.99
C VAL A 225 -4.68 13.73 1.65
N VAL A 226 -3.64 13.07 2.15
CA VAL A 226 -2.41 13.66 2.68
C VAL A 226 -1.26 13.13 1.83
N LEU A 227 -0.60 14.05 1.11
CA LEU A 227 0.49 13.71 0.20
C LEU A 227 1.84 13.77 0.91
N THR A 228 2.70 12.80 0.62
CA THR A 228 4.08 12.74 1.12
C THR A 228 5.07 13.02 0.00
N ASP A 229 5.87 14.07 0.19
CA ASP A 229 6.96 14.54 -0.70
C ASP A 229 8.36 14.13 -0.20
N HIS A 230 8.44 13.44 0.94
CA HIS A 230 9.67 12.95 1.58
C HIS A 230 9.43 11.57 2.20
N ASP A 231 10.50 10.94 2.72
CA ASP A 231 10.33 9.77 3.58
C ASP A 231 9.48 10.13 4.81
N ALA A 232 8.64 9.20 5.24
CA ALA A 232 7.77 9.37 6.40
C ALA A 232 8.21 8.50 7.58
N VAL A 233 8.05 9.03 8.79
CA VAL A 233 8.16 8.29 10.06
C VAL A 233 6.88 8.47 10.88
N LEU A 234 6.49 7.41 11.58
CA LEU A 234 5.31 7.32 12.44
C LEU A 234 5.69 7.18 13.91
#